data_AF-A0A1G4PXK4-F1
#
_entry.id   AF-A0A1G4PXK4-F1
#
_cell.length_a   1.000
_cell.length_b   1.000
_cell.length_c   1.000
_cell.angle_alpha   90.00
_cell.angle_beta   90.00
_cell.angle_gamma   90.00
#
_symmetry.space_group_name_H-M   'P 1'
#
loop_
_entity.id
_entity.type
_entity.pdbx_description
1 polymer ?
#
loop_
_entity_poly.entity_id
_entity_poly.type
_entity_poly.pdbx_seq_one_letter_code
_entity_poly.pdbx_strand_id
1 'polypeptide(L)'
;MIGKIDNLELLLHGKALLHELSPEDPLYRTWIEISLRPEALPPYPFRTEPNAMLGHSRYAPRCREQDARFRLRKASFLSSDLEHGFDPSYDRVEDYNQLDSVAALQEHLAVLGVRLEDFTEASNVEEYPL
;
A
#
# COMPACT_ATOMS: atom_id res chain seq x y z
N MET A 1 11.78 -21.04 10.65
CA MET A 1 12.13 -20.01 9.66
C MET A 1 10.83 -19.50 9.07
N ILE A 2 10.36 -18.33 9.53
CA ILE A 2 9.19 -17.67 8.94
C ILE A 2 9.66 -17.18 7.58
N GLY A 3 9.18 -17.79 6.50
CA GLY A 3 9.52 -17.34 5.15
C GLY A 3 9.12 -15.88 5.03
N LYS A 4 10.06 -15.00 4.66
CA LYS A 4 9.72 -13.64 4.23
C LYS A 4 8.72 -13.81 3.08
N ILE A 5 7.46 -13.49 3.34
CA ILE A 5 6.48 -13.35 2.26
C ILE A 5 6.98 -12.20 1.40
N ASP A 6 7.06 -12.43 0.09
CA ASP A 6 7.45 -11.41 -0.87
C ASP A 6 6.49 -10.22 -0.77
N ASN A 7 7.01 -9.00 -0.73
CA ASN A 7 6.21 -7.79 -0.69
C ASN A 7 5.29 -7.68 -1.91
N LEU A 8 5.70 -8.25 -3.06
CA LEU A 8 4.80 -8.38 -4.20
C LEU A 8 3.59 -9.26 -3.89
N GLU A 9 3.80 -10.42 -3.24
CA GLU A 9 2.70 -11.30 -2.84
C GLU A 9 1.76 -10.61 -1.84
N LEU A 10 2.30 -9.82 -0.90
CA LEU A 10 1.46 -9.02 0.02
C LEU A 10 0.57 -8.04 -0.76
N LEU A 11 1.13 -7.31 -1.74
CA LEU A 11 0.33 -6.44 -2.60
C LEU A 11 -0.73 -7.22 -3.37
N LEU A 12 -0.39 -8.36 -3.96
CA LEU A 12 -1.33 -9.21 -4.70
C LEU A 12 -2.46 -9.75 -3.81
N HIS A 13 -2.23 -9.88 -2.51
CA HIS A 13 -3.27 -10.18 -1.52
C HIS A 13 -4.12 -8.97 -1.12
N GLY A 14 -3.90 -7.80 -1.72
CA GLY A 14 -4.62 -6.56 -1.43
C GLY A 14 -4.10 -5.83 -0.20
N LYS A 15 -2.89 -6.13 0.29
CA LYS A 15 -2.26 -5.37 1.37
C LYS A 15 -1.73 -4.04 0.84
N ALA A 16 -1.68 -3.06 1.73
CA ALA A 16 -0.96 -1.82 1.52
C ALA A 16 0.44 -1.94 2.11
N LEU A 17 1.41 -1.37 1.42
CA LEU A 17 2.80 -1.32 1.85
C LEU A 17 3.26 0.12 2.00
N LEU A 18 4.12 0.38 2.98
CA LEU A 18 4.68 1.68 3.30
C LEU A 18 6.21 1.61 3.32
N HIS A 19 6.84 2.67 2.85
CA HIS A 19 8.26 2.91 3.03
C HIS A 19 8.47 4.38 3.41
N GLU A 20 9.16 4.62 4.53
CA GLU A 20 9.54 5.97 4.92
C GLU A 20 10.78 6.38 4.13
N LEU A 21 10.69 7.54 3.47
CA LEU A 21 11.80 8.14 2.77
C LEU A 21 12.74 8.83 3.76
N SER A 22 14.02 8.92 3.38
CA SER A 22 14.94 9.80 4.10
C SER A 22 14.40 11.23 4.10
N PRO A 23 14.36 11.91 5.26
CA PRO A 23 13.72 13.21 5.36
C PRO A 23 14.47 14.25 4.53
N GLU A 24 13.77 14.83 3.55
CA GLU A 24 14.25 16.02 2.83
C GLU A 24 14.19 17.27 3.74
N ASP A 25 13.19 17.31 4.62
CA ASP A 25 12.97 18.34 5.64
C ASP A 25 12.84 17.66 7.02
N PRO A 26 13.67 18.00 8.01
CA PRO A 26 13.63 17.35 9.33
C PRO A 26 12.32 17.60 10.10
N LEU A 27 11.53 18.60 9.71
CA LEU A 27 10.23 18.87 10.30
C LEU A 27 9.15 17.90 9.82
N TYR A 28 9.41 17.14 8.75
CA TYR A 28 8.43 16.24 8.15
C TYR A 28 8.95 14.82 8.05
N ARG A 29 8.07 13.87 8.35
CA ARG A 29 8.24 12.46 8.00
C ARG A 29 7.44 12.18 6.74
N THR A 30 8.04 11.45 5.81
CA THR A 30 7.45 11.24 4.49
C THR A 30 7.41 9.77 4.13
N TRP A 31 6.24 9.28 3.75
CA TRP A 31 6.03 7.90 3.34
C TRP A 31 5.65 7.80 1.87
N ILE A 32 6.07 6.70 1.25
CA ILE A 32 5.49 6.18 0.02
C ILE A 32 4.52 5.07 0.41
N GLU A 33 3.27 5.21 -0.01
CA GLU A 33 2.25 4.17 0.11
C GLU A 33 2.01 3.50 -1.23
N ILE A 34 1.95 2.16 -1.23
CA ILE A 34 1.66 1.34 -2.40
C ILE A 34 0.51 0.39 -2.06
N SER A 35 -0.48 0.33 -2.92
CA SER A 35 -1.55 -0.67 -2.83
C SER A 35 -2.04 -1.08 -4.22
N LEU A 36 -2.81 -2.17 -4.28
CA LEU A 36 -3.60 -2.44 -5.48
C LEU A 36 -4.64 -1.35 -5.68
N ARG A 37 -4.97 -1.07 -6.95
CA ARG A 37 -6.13 -0.25 -7.27
C ARG A 37 -7.41 -0.95 -6.82
N PRO A 38 -8.46 -0.21 -6.42
CA PRO A 38 -9.71 -0.80 -5.96
C PRO A 38 -10.30 -1.86 -6.91
N GLU A 39 -10.15 -1.66 -8.23
CA GLU A 39 -10.69 -2.56 -9.26
C GLU A 39 -9.88 -3.85 -9.40
N ALA A 40 -8.60 -3.84 -8.99
CA ALA A 40 -7.70 -4.98 -9.02
C ALA A 40 -7.66 -5.74 -7.69
N LEU A 41 -8.33 -5.23 -6.64
CA LEU A 41 -8.40 -5.93 -5.36
C LEU A 41 -9.09 -7.29 -5.55
N PRO A 42 -8.58 -8.36 -4.92
CA PRO A 42 -9.30 -9.61 -4.89
C PRO A 42 -10.69 -9.36 -4.30
N PRO A 43 -11.75 -9.96 -4.88
CA PRO A 43 -13.08 -9.82 -4.32
C PRO A 43 -13.03 -10.30 -2.88
N TYR A 44 -13.18 -9.35 -1.94
CA TYR A 44 -13.23 -9.66 -0.52
C TYR A 44 -14.30 -10.74 -0.35
N PRO A 45 -14.08 -11.77 0.47
CA PRO A 45 -15.20 -12.58 0.90
C PRO A 45 -16.07 -11.60 1.66
N PHE A 46 -17.14 -11.10 1.04
CA PHE A 46 -18.29 -10.63 1.78
C PHE A 46 -18.42 -11.62 2.93
N ARG A 47 -18.47 -11.13 4.17
CA ARG A 47 -18.91 -11.95 5.31
C ARG A 47 -20.36 -12.30 5.01
N THR A 48 -20.55 -13.18 4.04
CA THR A 48 -21.81 -13.79 3.72
C THR A 48 -22.10 -14.62 4.93
N GLU A 49 -23.18 -14.26 5.63
CA GLU A 49 -23.75 -15.11 6.65
C GLU A 49 -23.80 -16.56 6.13
N PRO A 50 -23.64 -17.55 7.01
CA PRO A 50 -23.87 -18.93 6.60
C PRO A 50 -25.23 -18.97 5.90
N ASN A 51 -25.25 -19.35 4.60
CA ASN A 51 -26.38 -19.39 3.66
C ASN A 51 -26.54 -18.25 2.62
N ALA A 52 -25.64 -17.24 2.54
CA ALA A 52 -25.72 -16.31 1.42
C ALA A 52 -25.20 -16.97 0.12
N MET A 53 -26.12 -17.26 -0.82
CA MET A 53 -25.77 -17.76 -2.15
C MET A 53 -25.26 -16.62 -3.04
N LEU A 54 -23.96 -16.31 -3.00
CA LEU A 54 -23.31 -15.52 -4.05
C LEU A 54 -23.09 -16.41 -5.29
N GLY A 55 -24.15 -16.62 -6.07
CA GLY A 55 -24.04 -17.24 -7.38
C GLY A 55 -23.11 -16.42 -8.28
N HIS A 56 -22.05 -17.05 -8.80
CA HIS A 56 -21.13 -16.55 -9.83
C HIS A 56 -19.96 -15.61 -9.43
N SER A 57 -19.75 -15.27 -8.15
CA SER A 57 -18.49 -14.61 -7.77
C SER A 57 -17.37 -15.64 -7.69
N ARG A 58 -16.38 -15.57 -8.60
CA ARG A 58 -15.16 -16.38 -8.50
C ARG A 58 -14.32 -15.80 -7.37
N TYR A 59 -14.54 -16.28 -6.15
CA TYR A 59 -13.66 -16.01 -5.03
C TYR A 59 -12.20 -16.26 -5.46
N ALA A 60 -11.35 -15.26 -5.25
CA ALA A 60 -9.91 -15.36 -5.49
C ALA A 60 -9.20 -14.77 -4.28
N PRO A 61 -8.35 -15.53 -3.57
CA PRO A 61 -7.65 -15.04 -2.38
C PRO A 61 -6.53 -14.04 -2.72
N ARG A 62 -6.19 -13.88 -4.00
CA ARG A 62 -5.18 -12.95 -4.52
C ARG A 62 -5.50 -12.51 -5.93
N CYS A 63 -5.03 -11.32 -6.28
CA CYS A 63 -4.97 -10.83 -7.65
C CYS A 63 -3.90 -11.63 -8.44
N ARG A 64 -4.14 -11.82 -9.73
CA ARG A 64 -3.12 -12.39 -10.63
C ARG A 64 -2.17 -11.28 -11.05
N GLU A 65 -0.89 -11.58 -11.11
CA GLU A 65 0.15 -10.60 -11.45
C GLU A 65 -0.12 -9.85 -12.77
N GLN A 66 -0.53 -10.57 -13.82
CA GLN A 66 -0.88 -10.01 -15.14
C GLN A 66 -2.05 -9.00 -15.10
N ASP A 67 -2.96 -9.18 -14.14
CA ASP A 67 -4.18 -8.39 -13.96
C ASP A 67 -3.96 -7.31 -12.87
N ALA A 68 -2.82 -7.33 -12.18
CA ALA A 68 -2.50 -6.42 -11.10
C ALA A 68 -2.31 -5.01 -11.63
N ARG A 69 -2.98 -4.07 -10.97
CA ARG A 69 -2.88 -2.63 -11.18
C ARG A 69 -2.63 -2.01 -9.83
N PHE A 70 -1.66 -1.11 -9.76
CA PHE A 70 -1.22 -0.52 -8.50
C PHE A 70 -1.54 0.98 -8.49
N ARG A 71 -1.58 1.51 -7.28
CA ARG A 71 -1.58 2.94 -7.02
C ARG A 71 -0.52 3.26 -5.99
N LEU A 72 0.11 4.42 -6.14
CA LEU A 72 1.18 4.88 -5.27
C LEU A 72 0.94 6.35 -4.93
N ARG A 73 1.19 6.77 -3.69
CA ARG A 73 1.20 8.18 -3.30
C ARG A 73 2.34 8.48 -2.33
N LYS A 74 2.79 9.73 -2.32
CA LYS A 74 3.69 10.28 -1.30
C LYS A 74 2.85 11.06 -0.28
N ALA A 75 3.10 10.85 1.00
CA ALA A 75 2.40 11.53 2.09
C ALA A 75 3.40 12.05 3.11
N SER A 76 3.36 13.35 3.38
CA SER A 76 4.27 13.99 4.34
C SER A 76 3.50 14.57 5.51
N PHE A 77 3.95 14.30 6.73
CA PHE A 77 3.31 14.75 7.97
C PHE A 77 4.34 15.43 8.87
N LEU A 78 3.91 16.40 9.67
CA LEU A 78 4.79 17.07 10.63
C LEU A 78 5.23 16.06 11.69
N SER A 79 6.55 15.94 11.90
CA SER A 79 7.13 15.04 12.91
C SER A 79 6.58 15.34 14.30
N SER A 80 6.39 16.63 14.63
CA SER A 80 5.83 17.05 15.91
C SER A 80 4.40 16.56 16.12
N ASP A 81 3.57 16.54 15.08
CA ASP A 81 2.18 16.11 15.23
C ASP A 81 2.12 14.62 15.55
N LEU A 82 2.95 13.83 14.88
CA LEU A 82 3.07 12.40 15.10
C LEU A 82 3.62 12.07 16.49
N GLU A 83 4.69 12.74 16.92
CA GLU A 83 5.32 12.50 18.23
C GLU A 83 4.40 12.82 19.41
N HIS A 84 3.56 13.84 19.27
CA HIS A 84 2.64 14.27 20.33
C HIS A 84 1.23 13.64 20.21
N GLY A 85 0.99 12.81 19.18
CA GLY A 85 -0.30 12.18 18.93
C GLY A 85 -1.41 13.18 18.58
N PHE A 86 -1.05 14.28 17.92
CA PHE A 86 -2.03 15.23 17.39
C PHE A 86 -2.64 14.71 16.09
N ASP A 87 -3.77 15.29 15.69
CA ASP A 87 -4.35 15.04 14.36
C ASP A 87 -3.47 15.75 13.31
N PRO A 88 -2.76 15.03 12.44
CA PRO A 88 -1.80 15.63 11.54
C PRO A 88 -2.49 16.34 10.37
N SER A 89 -1.84 17.36 9.81
CA SER A 89 -2.33 17.97 8.57
C SER A 89 -2.15 17.02 7.37
N TYR A 90 -3.18 16.95 6.53
CA TYR A 90 -3.20 16.15 5.29
C TYR A 90 -2.91 16.98 4.03
N ASP A 91 -2.51 18.25 4.18
CA ASP A 91 -2.28 19.15 3.03
C ASP A 91 -1.11 18.71 2.13
N ARG A 92 -0.21 17.87 2.65
CA ARG A 92 0.95 17.30 1.93
C ARG A 92 0.78 15.82 1.62
N VAL A 93 -0.46 15.36 1.51
CA VAL A 93 -0.81 14.05 0.98
C VAL A 93 -1.08 14.21 -0.51
N GLU A 94 -0.22 13.63 -1.33
CA GLU A 94 -0.37 13.68 -2.78
C GLU A 94 -1.49 12.74 -3.27
N ASP A 95 -2.02 13.06 -4.44
CA ASP A 95 -2.93 12.18 -5.15
C ASP A 95 -2.25 10.87 -5.56
N TYR A 96 -3.05 9.82 -5.72
CA TYR A 96 -2.56 8.54 -6.18
C TYR A 96 -2.14 8.57 -7.65
N ASN A 97 -0.86 8.30 -7.89
CA ASN A 97 -0.37 7.91 -9.20
C ASN A 97 -0.81 6.47 -9.51
N GLN A 98 -1.22 6.23 -10.76
CA GLN A 98 -1.81 4.99 -11.22
C GLN A 98 -0.79 4.21 -12.05
N LEU A 99 -0.48 2.97 -11.65
CA LEU A 99 0.51 2.11 -12.30
C LEU A 99 -0.13 0.84 -12.88
N ASP A 100 0.05 0.59 -14.18
CA ASP A 100 -0.74 -0.42 -14.90
C ASP A 100 -0.14 -1.83 -14.91
N SER A 101 1.00 -2.05 -14.27
CA SER A 101 1.64 -3.37 -14.21
C SER A 101 2.70 -3.44 -13.12
N VAL A 102 3.17 -4.66 -12.84
CA VAL A 102 4.35 -4.87 -11.96
C VAL A 102 5.60 -4.23 -12.55
N ALA A 103 5.78 -4.28 -13.87
CA ALA A 103 6.92 -3.64 -14.54
C ALA A 103 6.89 -2.12 -14.34
N ALA A 104 5.72 -1.48 -14.53
CA ALA A 104 5.56 -0.04 -14.30
C ALA A 104 5.81 0.34 -12.83
N LEU A 105 5.41 -0.53 -11.89
CA LEU A 105 5.72 -0.35 -10.47
C LEU A 105 7.23 -0.39 -10.22
N GLN A 106 7.92 -1.41 -10.72
CA GLN A 106 9.36 -1.56 -10.55
C GLN A 106 10.15 -0.39 -11.17
N GLU A 107 9.77 0.05 -12.37
CA GLU A 107 10.36 1.22 -13.02
C GLU A 107 10.15 2.49 -12.19
N HIS A 108 8.95 2.70 -11.65
CA HIS A 108 8.66 3.87 -10.83
C HIS A 108 9.46 3.88 -9.53
N LEU A 109 9.58 2.72 -8.87
CA LEU A 109 10.39 2.57 -7.65
C LEU A 109 11.88 2.77 -7.93
N ALA A 110 12.38 2.29 -9.07
CA ALA A 110 13.77 2.50 -9.49
C ALA A 110 14.09 3.99 -9.70
N VAL A 111 13.16 4.78 -10.25
CA VAL A 111 13.31 6.24 -10.38
C VAL A 111 13.40 6.92 -9.02
N LEU A 112 12.65 6.41 -8.02
CA LEU A 112 12.69 6.89 -6.64
C LEU A 112 13.88 6.35 -5.84
N GLY A 113 14.70 5.47 -6.42
CA GLY A 113 15.86 4.87 -5.76
C GLY A 113 15.51 3.89 -4.62
N VAL A 114 14.27 3.38 -4.59
CA VAL A 114 13.79 2.43 -3.57
C VAL A 114 13.46 1.09 -4.22
N ARG A 115 13.50 0.01 -3.45
CA ARG A 115 13.08 -1.33 -3.94
C ARG A 115 11.87 -1.79 -3.17
N LEU A 116 11.09 -2.66 -3.79
CA LEU A 116 9.87 -3.19 -3.18
C LEU A 116 10.17 -3.94 -1.87
N GLU A 117 11.34 -4.58 -1.75
CA GLU A 117 11.75 -5.29 -0.51
C GLU A 117 12.00 -4.36 0.69
N ASP A 118 12.17 -3.07 0.46
CA ASP A 118 12.44 -2.07 1.51
C ASP A 118 11.13 -1.58 2.17
N PHE A 119 9.97 -2.01 1.65
CA PHE A 119 8.65 -1.67 2.18
C PHE A 119 8.21 -2.61 3.30
N THR A 120 7.36 -2.09 4.18
CA THR A 120 6.71 -2.82 5.28
C THR A 120 5.20 -2.82 5.07
N GLU A 121 4.49 -3.88 5.44
CA GLU A 121 3.02 -3.86 5.44
C GLU A 121 2.49 -2.73 6.33
N ALA A 122 1.55 -1.95 5.81
CA ALA A 122 1.06 -0.73 6.44
C ALA A 122 0.52 -0.96 7.86
N SER A 123 -0.15 -2.09 8.10
CA SER A 123 -0.68 -2.47 9.42
C SER A 123 0.39 -2.69 10.48
N ASN A 124 1.66 -2.79 10.10
CA ASN A 124 2.79 -2.92 11.03
C ASN A 124 3.52 -1.59 11.27
N VAL A 125 3.05 -0.47 10.70
CA VAL A 125 3.62 0.86 10.86
C VAL A 125 2.66 1.70 11.71
N GLU A 126 2.84 1.66 13.03
CA GLU A 126 1.95 2.32 13.99
C GLU A 126 1.94 3.86 13.87
N GLU A 127 3.05 4.41 13.36
CA GLU A 127 3.27 5.86 13.27
C GLU A 127 2.65 6.49 12.01
N TYR A 128 2.19 5.68 11.05
CA TYR A 128 1.58 6.20 9.83
C TYR A 128 0.12 6.56 10.11
N PRO A 129 -0.29 7.83 9.89
CA PRO A 129 -1.59 8.32 10.36
C PRO A 129 -2.79 7.98 9.46
N LEU A 130 -2.59 7.22 8.37
CA LEU A 130 -3.62 6.93 7.36
C LEU A 130 -3.93 5.43 7.21
#